data_AF-A0A498N3G8-F1
#
_entry.id   AF-A0A498N3G8-F1
#
_cell.length_a   1.000
_cell.length_b   1.000
_cell.length_c   1.000
_cell.angle_alpha   90.00
_cell.angle_beta   90.00
_cell.angle_gamma   90.00
#
_symmetry.space_group_name_H-M   'P 1'
#
loop_
_entity.id
_entity.type
_entity.pdbx_description
1 polymer ?
#
loop_
_entity_poly.entity_id
_entity_poly.type
_entity_poly.pdbx_seq_one_letter_code
_entity_poly.pdbx_strand_id
1 'polypeptide(L)'
;MKLCVINVSPAVRIVLLGWSVSENSLVGNFILGRAAFDSEAPPDVVERVSGRLKDRHVIIINSPQLLQTNISDHQITQTVRECVHLSDPGPHVIVLLLKHEPCSAEDQERVEKVLLSFSERVYQHIV
;
A
#
# COMPACT_ATOMS: atom_id res chain seq x y z
N MET A 1 31.31 -26.07 10.38
CA MET A 1 30.02 -25.50 9.93
C MET A 1 29.97 -24.05 10.40
N LYS A 2 30.07 -23.07 9.49
CA LYS A 2 30.01 -21.63 9.86
C LYS A 2 28.55 -21.19 9.77
N LEU A 3 27.95 -20.86 10.91
CA LEU A 3 26.64 -20.22 10.96
C LEU A 3 26.83 -18.74 10.56
N CYS A 4 26.33 -18.35 9.40
CA CYS A 4 26.26 -16.94 9.04
C CYS A 4 24.99 -16.37 9.68
N VAL A 5 25.15 -15.61 10.76
CA VAL A 5 24.03 -14.83 11.32
C VAL A 5 23.85 -13.63 10.41
N ILE A 6 22.92 -13.71 9.46
CA ILE A 6 22.49 -12.55 8.67
C ILE A 6 21.63 -11.71 9.61
N ASN A 7 22.13 -10.57 10.05
CA ASN A 7 21.32 -9.61 10.79
C ASN A 7 20.36 -8.94 9.80
N VAL A 8 19.19 -9.55 9.59
CA VAL A 8 18.14 -8.96 8.75
C VAL A 8 17.39 -7.95 9.62
N SER A 9 17.78 -6.67 9.53
CA SER A 9 16.93 -5.61 10.08
C SER A 9 15.53 -5.75 9.46
N PRO A 10 14.45 -5.79 10.26
CA PRO A 10 13.11 -6.02 9.73
C PRO A 10 12.73 -4.93 8.73
N ALA A 11 12.40 -5.35 7.51
CA ALA A 11 12.00 -4.45 6.44
C ALA A 11 10.71 -3.72 6.81
N VAL A 12 10.64 -2.41 6.55
CA VAL A 12 9.40 -1.64 6.69
C VAL A 12 8.45 -2.03 5.56
N ARG A 13 7.19 -2.27 5.87
CA ARG A 13 6.16 -2.71 4.91
C ARG A 13 5.13 -1.60 4.82
N ILE A 14 5.02 -1.00 3.65
CA ILE A 14 4.18 0.17 3.38
C ILE A 14 3.11 -0.25 2.38
N VAL A 15 1.84 -0.03 2.72
CA VAL A 15 0.73 -0.17 1.77
C VAL A 15 0.39 1.22 1.25
N LEU A 16 0.33 1.40 -0.07
CA LEU A 16 -0.09 2.65 -0.71
C LEU A 16 -1.55 2.53 -1.15
N LEU A 17 -2.40 3.41 -0.61
CA LEU A 17 -3.80 3.53 -0.97
C LEU A 17 -4.03 4.88 -1.65
N GLY A 18 -4.62 4.89 -2.83
CA GLY A 18 -4.92 6.13 -3.56
C GLY A 18 -6.00 5.92 -4.62
N TRP A 19 -6.41 7.01 -5.26
CA TRP A 19 -7.47 7.00 -6.29
C TRP A 19 -6.91 6.83 -7.71
N SER A 20 -5.60 7.00 -7.91
CA SER A 20 -4.97 7.00 -9.22
C SER A 20 -3.76 6.06 -9.27
N VAL A 21 -3.73 5.18 -10.28
CA VAL A 21 -2.59 4.30 -10.56
C VAL A 21 -1.31 5.10 -10.78
N SER A 22 -1.41 6.23 -11.48
CA SER A 22 -0.25 7.07 -11.78
C SER A 22 0.30 7.76 -10.54
N GLU A 23 -0.56 8.25 -9.64
CA GLU A 23 -0.13 8.91 -8.39
C GLU A 23 0.50 7.90 -7.44
N ASN A 24 -0.14 6.73 -7.27
CA ASN A 24 0.40 5.62 -6.49
C ASN A 24 1.79 5.21 -6.98
N SER A 25 1.94 5.02 -8.30
CA SER A 25 3.21 4.62 -8.91
C SER A 25 4.28 5.70 -8.75
N LEU A 26 3.91 6.98 -8.91
CA LEU A 26 4.81 8.11 -8.71
C LEU A 26 5.33 8.14 -7.27
N VAL A 27 4.45 7.99 -6.28
CA VAL A 27 4.84 7.99 -4.86
C VAL A 27 5.69 6.75 -4.52
N GLY A 28 5.30 5.56 -5.00
CA GLY A 28 6.09 4.34 -4.81
C GLY A 28 7.50 4.46 -5.39
N ASN A 29 7.62 5.00 -6.60
CA ASN A 29 8.89 5.27 -7.27
C ASN A 29 9.71 6.33 -6.55
N PHE A 30 9.06 7.37 -6.03
CA PHE A 30 9.71 8.39 -5.21
C PHE A 30 10.29 7.81 -3.92
N ILE A 31 9.53 6.99 -3.19
CA ILE A 31 9.99 6.33 -1.96
C ILE A 31 11.18 5.40 -2.25
N LEU A 32 11.17 4.68 -3.37
CA LEU A 32 12.23 3.76 -3.74
C LEU A 32 13.43 4.43 -4.43
N GLY A 33 13.29 5.69 -4.85
CA GLY A 33 14.32 6.42 -5.61
C GLY A 33 14.61 5.83 -7.00
N ARG A 34 13.68 5.06 -7.58
CA ARG A 34 13.82 4.43 -8.91
C ARG A 34 12.46 4.14 -9.54
N ALA A 35 12.43 3.97 -10.86
CA ALA A 35 11.24 3.49 -11.58
C ALA A 35 11.03 1.98 -11.31
N ALA A 36 10.14 1.68 -10.37
CA ALA A 36 9.81 0.34 -9.87
C ALA A 36 8.36 -0.06 -10.15
N PHE A 37 7.45 0.90 -10.26
CA PHE A 37 6.03 0.76 -10.58
C PHE A 37 5.74 1.43 -11.92
N ASP A 38 4.92 0.78 -12.74
CA ASP A 38 4.47 1.30 -14.03
C ASP A 38 3.13 2.04 -13.85
N SER A 39 3.06 3.30 -14.29
CA SER A 39 1.84 4.10 -14.21
C SER A 39 0.72 3.60 -15.11
N GLU A 40 1.06 2.78 -16.11
CA GLU A 40 0.11 2.17 -17.06
C GLU A 40 -0.22 0.71 -16.69
N ALA A 41 0.21 0.24 -15.52
CA ALA A 41 -0.13 -1.10 -15.03
C ALA A 41 -1.66 -1.26 -14.90
N PRO A 42 -2.21 -2.46 -15.17
CA PRO A 42 -3.63 -2.73 -14.92
C PRO A 42 -4.00 -2.40 -13.46
N PRO A 43 -5.07 -1.61 -13.24
CA PRO A 43 -5.39 -1.11 -11.90
C PRO A 43 -5.77 -2.23 -10.93
N ASP A 44 -6.15 -3.41 -11.43
CA ASP A 44 -6.59 -4.56 -10.66
C ASP A 44 -5.45 -5.40 -10.06
N VAL A 45 -4.20 -5.07 -10.37
CA VAL A 45 -3.02 -5.82 -9.88
C VAL A 45 -2.47 -5.18 -8.60
N VAL A 46 -2.28 -6.01 -7.56
CA VAL A 46 -1.51 -5.62 -6.37
C VAL A 46 -0.04 -5.93 -6.59
N GLU A 47 0.81 -4.92 -6.54
CA GLU A 47 2.25 -5.07 -6.76
C GLU A 47 3.01 -5.05 -5.44
N ARG A 48 3.92 -6.01 -5.24
CA ARG A 48 4.84 -6.03 -4.10
C ARG A 48 6.27 -5.80 -4.60
N VAL A 49 6.83 -4.65 -4.29
CA VAL A 49 8.20 -4.30 -4.68
C VAL A 49 9.08 -4.02 -3.46
N SER A 50 10.28 -4.61 -3.47
CA SER A 50 11.29 -4.37 -2.44
C SER A 50 12.36 -3.39 -2.91
N GLY A 51 12.91 -2.62 -1.97
CA GLY A 51 14.07 -1.77 -2.20
C GLY A 51 14.71 -1.29 -0.91
N ARG A 52 15.53 -0.26 -1.03
CA ARG A 52 16.27 0.33 0.08
C ARG A 52 16.02 1.83 0.13
N LEU A 53 15.60 2.32 1.29
CA LEU A 53 15.59 3.74 1.61
C LEU A 53 16.72 3.99 2.59
N LYS A 54 17.82 4.58 2.11
CA LYS A 54 19.09 4.69 2.84
C LYS A 54 19.55 3.30 3.32
N ASP A 55 19.66 3.10 4.63
CA ASP A 55 20.10 1.85 5.24
C ASP A 55 18.97 0.88 5.60
N ARG A 56 17.72 1.26 5.32
CA ARG A 56 16.53 0.50 5.70
C ARG A 56 15.92 -0.23 4.50
N HIS A 57 15.66 -1.53 4.66
CA HIS A 57 14.88 -2.28 3.69
C HIS A 57 13.43 -1.84 3.76
N VAL A 58 12.84 -1.57 2.60
CA VAL A 58 11.44 -1.18 2.45
C VAL A 58 10.77 -2.09 1.44
N ILE A 59 9.56 -2.51 1.75
CA ILE A 59 8.65 -3.23 0.88
C ILE A 59 7.44 -2.33 0.69
N ILE A 60 7.12 -2.03 -0.56
CA ILE A 60 5.94 -1.26 -0.93
C ILE A 60 4.95 -2.23 -1.56
N ILE A 61 3.73 -2.22 -1.04
CA ILE A 61 2.56 -2.91 -1.57
C ILE A 61 1.68 -1.83 -2.20
N ASN A 62 1.62 -1.83 -3.53
CA ASN A 62 0.81 -0.90 -4.30
C ASN A 62 -0.52 -1.57 -4.66
N SER A 63 -1.64 -0.97 -4.28
CA SER A 63 -3.00 -1.44 -4.61
C SER A 63 -3.87 -0.27 -5.09
N PRO A 64 -3.64 0.20 -6.33
CA PRO A 64 -4.22 1.45 -6.81
C PRO A 64 -5.73 1.39 -7.02
N GLN A 65 -6.37 0.21 -7.07
CA GLN A 65 -7.82 0.13 -7.23
C GLN A 65 -8.63 0.41 -5.96
N LEU A 66 -8.06 0.29 -4.75
CA LEU A 66 -8.88 0.17 -3.53
C LEU A 66 -9.84 1.35 -3.29
N LEU A 67 -9.45 2.57 -3.66
CA LEU A 67 -10.25 3.78 -3.45
C LEU A 67 -11.00 4.24 -4.69
N GLN A 68 -10.89 3.55 -5.82
CA GLN A 68 -11.62 3.90 -7.05
C GLN A 68 -13.14 3.69 -6.89
N THR A 69 -13.98 4.57 -7.42
CA THR A 69 -15.44 4.54 -7.18
C THR A 69 -16.17 3.36 -7.83
N ASN A 70 -15.54 2.68 -8.79
CA ASN A 70 -16.14 1.60 -9.59
C ASN A 70 -15.87 0.18 -9.04
N ILE A 71 -15.29 0.05 -7.84
CA ILE A 71 -14.97 -1.27 -7.25
C ILE A 71 -16.01 -1.68 -6.22
N SER A 72 -16.46 -2.94 -6.34
CA SER A 72 -17.43 -3.58 -5.45
C SER A 72 -16.83 -3.99 -4.09
N ASP A 73 -17.69 -4.20 -3.10
CA ASP A 73 -17.32 -4.66 -1.75
C ASP A 73 -16.56 -5.98 -1.75
N HIS A 74 -16.92 -6.89 -2.66
CA HIS A 74 -16.21 -8.14 -2.85
C HIS A 74 -14.78 -7.89 -3.34
N GLN A 75 -14.59 -7.00 -4.32
CA GLN A 75 -13.27 -6.63 -4.82
C GLN A 75 -12.43 -5.95 -3.73
N ILE A 76 -13.02 -5.04 -2.93
CA ILE A 76 -12.34 -4.44 -1.77
C ILE A 76 -11.84 -5.55 -0.84
N THR A 77 -12.71 -6.47 -0.46
CA THR A 77 -12.36 -7.56 0.47
C THR A 77 -11.23 -8.44 -0.08
N GLN A 78 -11.26 -8.79 -1.36
CA GLN A 78 -10.22 -9.61 -1.99
C GLN A 78 -8.88 -8.87 -2.06
N THR A 79 -8.88 -7.63 -2.53
CA THR A 79 -7.65 -6.83 -2.65
C THR A 79 -7.05 -6.54 -1.28
N VAL A 80 -7.86 -6.27 -0.25
CA VAL A 80 -7.36 -6.11 1.13
C VAL A 80 -6.73 -7.41 1.66
N ARG A 81 -7.35 -8.57 1.42
CA ARG A 81 -6.77 -9.88 1.78
C ARG A 81 -5.42 -10.09 1.12
N GLU A 82 -5.31 -9.74 -0.16
CA GLU A 82 -4.05 -9.81 -0.89
C GLU A 82 -3.00 -8.85 -0.30
N CYS A 83 -3.36 -7.60 -0.01
CA CYS A 83 -2.45 -6.66 0.67
C CYS A 83 -2.00 -7.16 2.05
N VAL A 84 -2.90 -7.74 2.85
CA VAL A 84 -2.56 -8.35 4.16
C VAL A 84 -1.59 -9.51 3.97
N HIS A 85 -1.85 -10.41 3.03
CA HIS A 85 -0.96 -11.52 2.71
C HIS A 85 0.43 -11.04 2.26
N LEU A 86 0.45 -10.05 1.35
CA LEU A 86 1.67 -9.43 0.84
C LEU A 86 2.34 -8.50 1.84
N SER A 87 1.79 -8.30 3.04
CA SER A 87 2.40 -7.50 4.09
C SER A 87 2.69 -8.30 5.36
N ASP A 88 2.58 -9.63 5.37
CA ASP A 88 2.84 -10.47 6.54
C ASP A 88 4.15 -10.11 7.29
N PRO A 89 4.13 -10.01 8.64
CA PRO A 89 3.02 -10.24 9.59
C PRO A 89 1.93 -9.13 9.65
N GLY A 90 2.01 -8.13 8.79
CA GLY A 90 1.09 -7.00 8.68
C GLY A 90 1.81 -5.73 8.23
N PRO A 91 1.11 -4.73 7.69
CA PRO A 91 1.74 -3.48 7.28
C PRO A 91 2.30 -2.75 8.51
N HIS A 92 3.44 -2.10 8.35
CA HIS A 92 3.95 -1.16 9.36
C HIS A 92 3.31 0.22 9.20
N VAL A 93 3.06 0.60 7.95
CA VAL A 93 2.51 1.91 7.57
C VAL A 93 1.51 1.69 6.45
N ILE A 94 0.37 2.36 6.54
CA ILE A 94 -0.57 2.54 5.44
C ILE A 94 -0.52 4.03 5.08
N VAL A 95 -0.13 4.34 3.83
CA VAL A 95 -0.07 5.71 3.32
C VAL A 95 -1.31 5.95 2.46
N LEU A 96 -2.07 6.98 2.82
CA LEU A 96 -3.26 7.40 2.09
C LEU A 96 -2.93 8.61 1.20
N LEU A 97 -3.07 8.44 -0.10
CA LEU A 97 -2.89 9.48 -1.10
C LEU A 97 -4.22 10.22 -1.31
N LEU A 98 -4.35 11.36 -0.63
CA LEU A 98 -5.51 12.24 -0.75
C LEU A 98 -5.31 13.23 -1.89
N LYS A 99 -6.41 13.53 -2.58
CA LYS A 99 -6.45 14.60 -3.58
C LYS A 99 -6.33 15.96 -2.90
N HIS A 100 -5.91 16.98 -3.65
CA HIS A 100 -5.83 18.35 -3.15
C HIS A 100 -7.23 18.97 -2.96
N GLU A 101 -8.22 18.53 -3.74
CA GLU A 101 -9.60 18.94 -3.54
C GLU A 101 -10.18 18.41 -2.22
N PRO A 102 -11.14 19.13 -1.62
CA PRO A 102 -11.85 18.63 -0.45
C PRO A 102 -12.47 17.25 -0.72
N CYS A 103 -12.19 16.27 0.15
CA CYS A 103 -12.85 14.97 0.10
C CYS A 103 -14.36 15.12 0.24
N SER A 104 -15.10 14.48 -0.66
CA SER A 104 -16.56 14.36 -0.50
C SER A 104 -16.89 13.44 0.69
N ALA A 105 -18.14 13.48 1.16
CA ALA A 105 -18.62 12.52 2.16
C ALA A 105 -18.49 11.06 1.66
N GLU A 106 -18.69 10.83 0.36
CA GLU A 106 -18.51 9.52 -0.28
C GLU A 106 -17.06 9.07 -0.26
N ASP A 107 -16.11 9.97 -0.51
CA ASP A 107 -14.67 9.66 -0.42
C ASP A 107 -14.28 9.26 1.02
N GLN A 108 -14.82 9.97 2.02
CA GLN A 108 -14.57 9.67 3.43
C GLN A 108 -15.13 8.30 3.84
N GLU A 109 -16.39 8.01 3.49
CA GLU A 109 -17.02 6.72 3.76
C GLU A 109 -16.24 5.57 3.11
N ARG A 110 -15.75 5.79 1.88
CA ARG A 110 -14.97 4.80 1.16
C ARG A 110 -13.61 4.53 1.80
N VAL A 111 -12.90 5.58 2.21
CA VAL A 111 -11.64 5.44 2.96
C VAL A 111 -11.88 4.67 4.25
N GLU A 112 -12.89 5.05 5.03
CA GLU A 112 -13.22 4.38 6.29
C GLU A 112 -13.51 2.90 6.05
N LYS A 113 -14.31 2.57 5.04
CA LYS A 113 -14.63 1.19 4.67
C LYS A 113 -13.40 0.36 4.33
N VAL A 114 -12.48 0.90 3.52
CA VAL A 114 -11.24 0.19 3.15
C VAL A 114 -10.36 0.00 4.37
N LEU A 115 -10.20 1.02 5.22
CA LEU A 115 -9.38 0.94 6.43
C LEU A 115 -9.95 -0.06 7.43
N LEU A 116 -11.27 -0.07 7.66
CA LEU A 116 -11.94 -1.07 8.51
C LEU A 116 -11.73 -2.50 8.00
N SER A 117 -11.60 -2.68 6.70
CA SER A 117 -11.35 -4.00 6.09
C SER A 117 -9.94 -4.53 6.38
N PHE A 118 -8.96 -3.67 6.64
CA PHE A 118 -7.58 -4.09 6.99
C PHE A 118 -7.47 -4.56 8.46
N SER A 119 -8.21 -3.94 9.39
CA SER A 119 -8.56 -4.43 10.74
C SER A 119 -9.22 -3.30 11.56
N GLU A 120 -9.94 -3.65 12.63
CA GLU A 120 -10.52 -2.67 13.57
C GLU A 120 -9.48 -1.76 14.26
N ARG A 121 -8.18 -2.10 14.20
CA ARG A 121 -7.07 -1.36 14.84
C ARG A 121 -6.18 -0.59 13.86
N VAL A 122 -6.63 -0.40 12.62
CA VAL A 122 -5.83 0.22 11.54
C VAL A 122 -5.40 1.66 11.83
N TYR A 123 -6.17 2.41 12.61
CA TYR A 123 -5.88 3.81 12.94
C TYR A 123 -4.51 4.05 13.61
N GLN A 124 -3.89 3.03 14.20
CA GLN A 124 -2.56 3.14 14.81
C GLN A 124 -1.40 3.10 13.80
N HIS A 125 -1.68 2.80 12.52
CA HIS A 125 -0.66 2.53 11.49
C HIS A 125 -0.78 3.44 10.26
N ILE A 126 -1.66 4.44 10.28
CA ILE A 126 -1.86 5.41 9.18
C ILE A 126 -0.95 6.63 9.41
N VAL A 127 -0.29 7.10 8.35
CA VAL A 127 0.53 8.32 8.33
C VAL A 127 0.13 9.20 7.15
#